data_AF-A0A9W4L920-F1
#
_entry.id   AF-A0A9W4L920-F1
#
_cell.length_a   1.000
_cell.length_b   1.000
_cell.length_c   1.000
_cell.angle_alpha   90.00
_cell.angle_beta   90.00
_cell.angle_gamma   90.00
#
_symmetry.space_group_name_H-M   'P 1'
#
loop_
_entity.id
_entity.type
_entity.pdbx_description
1 polymer ?
#
loop_
_entity_poly.entity_id
_entity_poly.type
_entity_poly.pdbx_seq_one_letter_code
_entity_poly.pdbx_strand_id
1 'polypeptide(L)'
;MKKLLFMSLALVMSNTLSACNSNNDSNGISQQEQQSESNRELVEFPENYDKGVNYTTVNRGNVREELYTSREAIEAVQNGQSIPDGTIITLEIYRDKDLDEIFVMEKRAGWADGNPSEMRNGDWLYQEFNGDKSVDYKEEIGRCFTCHANQERDDFVNTMDEMKSFDLGEFTGSKDGNTGSQIAGIPTEHWEVKAADDLEGSQDILHESRLMEEEKSGIIQKVLLMVHYNKET
;
A
#
# COMPACT_ATOMS: atom_id res chain seq x y z
N MET A 1 -48.75 15.74 65.41
CA MET A 1 -50.15 15.79 64.93
C MET A 1 -50.11 15.79 63.40
N LYS A 2 -50.86 14.85 62.78
CA LYS A 2 -51.49 14.87 61.43
C LYS A 2 -51.33 16.19 60.64
N LYS A 3 -51.02 16.24 59.33
CA LYS A 3 -51.61 15.51 58.19
C LYS A 3 -50.70 15.52 56.95
N LEU A 4 -50.89 14.49 56.14
CA LEU A 4 -50.53 14.36 54.73
C LEU A 4 -51.19 15.42 53.85
N LEU A 5 -50.52 15.82 52.76
CA LEU A 5 -51.16 16.21 51.51
C LEU A 5 -50.17 15.97 50.35
N PHE A 6 -50.51 14.98 49.52
CA PHE A 6 -49.92 14.74 48.21
C PHE A 6 -50.43 15.81 47.24
N MET A 7 -49.55 16.44 46.47
CA MET A 7 -49.91 16.98 45.16
C MET A 7 -48.83 16.61 44.14
N SER A 8 -49.31 15.89 43.13
CA SER A 8 -48.68 15.46 41.90
C SER A 8 -48.14 16.66 41.11
N LEU A 9 -46.86 16.65 40.77
CA LEU A 9 -46.31 17.57 39.77
C LEU A 9 -45.90 16.76 38.54
N ALA A 10 -46.64 16.98 37.46
CA ALA A 10 -46.46 16.34 36.17
C ALA A 10 -45.09 16.68 35.58
N LEU A 11 -44.42 15.65 35.08
CA LEU A 11 -43.18 15.73 34.31
C LEU A 11 -43.50 16.38 32.95
N VAL A 12 -43.14 17.66 32.77
CA VAL A 12 -43.19 18.32 31.47
C VAL A 12 -41.98 17.83 30.67
N MET A 13 -42.22 16.87 29.77
CA MET A 13 -41.26 16.48 28.74
C MET A 13 -41.11 17.65 27.76
N SER A 14 -40.04 18.42 27.90
CA SER A 14 -39.62 19.41 26.91
C SER A 14 -39.10 18.68 25.67
N ASN A 15 -39.98 18.46 24.68
CA ASN A 15 -39.56 18.12 23.33
C ASN A 15 -39.06 19.40 22.65
N THR A 16 -37.76 19.61 22.62
CA THR A 16 -37.16 20.60 21.71
C THR A 16 -37.24 20.03 20.30
N LEU A 17 -38.23 20.47 19.53
CA LEU A 17 -38.23 20.35 18.08
C LEU A 17 -37.09 21.22 17.53
N SER A 18 -35.94 20.62 17.26
CA SER A 18 -34.99 21.21 16.31
C SER A 18 -35.67 21.20 14.94
N ALA A 19 -36.09 22.39 14.51
CA ALA A 19 -36.55 22.61 13.16
C ALA A 19 -35.39 22.32 12.20
N CYS A 20 -35.54 21.27 11.38
CA CYS A 20 -34.71 21.10 10.19
C CYS A 20 -34.97 22.29 9.26
N ASN A 21 -33.95 23.13 9.10
CA ASN A 21 -33.94 24.21 8.13
C ASN A 21 -33.81 23.61 6.72
N SER A 22 -34.93 23.54 6.01
CA SER A 22 -34.99 23.17 4.60
C SER A 22 -34.74 24.40 3.75
N ASN A 23 -33.64 24.43 3.01
CA ASN A 23 -33.47 25.25 1.81
C ASN A 23 -32.71 24.43 0.75
N ASN A 24 -33.45 24.04 -0.29
CA ASN A 24 -33.02 23.66 -1.65
C ASN A 24 -32.19 24.81 -2.29
N ASP A 25 -31.25 24.69 -3.24
CA ASP A 25 -30.84 23.66 -4.21
C ASP A 25 -29.38 23.96 -4.69
N SER A 26 -28.73 22.92 -5.22
CA SER A 26 -27.66 22.90 -6.25
C SER A 26 -26.18 22.85 -5.81
N ASN A 27 -25.54 21.73 -6.17
CA ASN A 27 -24.11 21.35 -6.06
C ASN A 27 -23.52 21.20 -4.65
N GLY A 28 -24.14 20.40 -3.81
CA GLY A 28 -23.48 19.87 -2.62
C GLY A 28 -22.73 18.59 -2.96
N ILE A 29 -21.53 18.69 -3.54
CA ILE A 29 -20.57 17.58 -3.46
C ILE A 29 -20.44 17.26 -1.98
N SER A 30 -20.71 16.02 -1.58
CA SER A 30 -20.68 15.65 -0.17
C SER A 30 -19.29 15.92 0.41
N GLN A 31 -19.17 16.25 1.70
CA GLN A 31 -17.84 16.45 2.31
C GLN A 31 -16.93 15.22 2.12
N GLN A 32 -17.55 14.04 2.01
CA GLN A 32 -16.93 12.79 1.65
C GLN A 32 -16.32 12.87 0.24
N GLU A 33 -17.13 13.14 -0.79
CA GLU A 33 -16.66 13.28 -2.17
C GLU A 33 -15.57 14.36 -2.31
N GLN A 34 -15.68 15.50 -1.60
CA GLN A 34 -14.64 16.53 -1.60
C GLN A 34 -13.30 16.04 -1.04
N GLN A 35 -13.33 15.17 -0.02
CA GLN A 35 -12.12 14.64 0.62
C GLN A 35 -11.49 13.50 -0.19
N SER A 36 -12.29 12.64 -0.82
CA SER A 36 -11.74 11.67 -1.79
C SER A 36 -11.11 12.38 -2.99
N GLU A 37 -11.74 13.48 -3.43
CA GLU A 37 -11.26 14.29 -4.55
C GLU A 37 -10.00 15.11 -4.19
N SER A 38 -9.76 15.43 -2.91
CA SER A 38 -8.46 15.98 -2.49
C SER A 38 -7.39 14.90 -2.34
N ASN A 39 -7.78 13.70 -1.87
CA ASN A 39 -6.84 12.63 -1.59
C ASN A 39 -6.39 11.90 -2.86
N ARG A 40 -7.16 11.95 -3.96
CA ARG A 40 -6.73 11.42 -5.27
C ARG A 40 -5.43 12.07 -5.75
N GLU A 41 -5.18 13.33 -5.41
CA GLU A 41 -3.96 14.06 -5.82
C GLU A 41 -2.67 13.47 -5.20
N LEU A 42 -2.79 12.63 -4.16
CA LEU A 42 -1.67 11.92 -3.54
C LEU A 42 -1.19 10.73 -4.38
N VAL A 43 -2.06 10.20 -5.26
CA VAL A 43 -1.72 9.08 -6.16
C VAL A 43 -1.29 9.66 -7.49
N GLU A 44 0.02 9.74 -7.68
CA GLU A 44 0.61 10.25 -8.92
C GLU A 44 0.66 9.17 -10.01
N PHE A 45 0.92 9.59 -11.26
CA PHE A 45 1.13 8.64 -12.35
C PHE A 45 2.41 7.83 -12.11
N PRO A 46 2.35 6.49 -12.05
CA PRO A 46 3.49 5.68 -11.62
C PRO A 46 4.49 5.46 -12.76
N GLU A 47 5.48 6.34 -12.89
CA GLU A 47 6.51 6.19 -13.92
C GLU A 47 7.16 4.80 -13.92
N ASN A 48 7.23 4.16 -15.10
CA ASN A 48 7.78 2.82 -15.31
C ASN A 48 7.01 1.65 -14.69
N TYR A 49 5.72 1.78 -14.38
CA TYR A 49 4.90 0.63 -13.93
C TYR A 49 4.94 -0.56 -14.91
N ASP A 50 5.12 -0.28 -16.20
CA ASP A 50 5.23 -1.23 -17.31
C ASP A 50 6.51 -2.09 -17.25
N LYS A 51 7.51 -1.67 -16.47
CA LYS A 51 8.68 -2.51 -16.13
C LYS A 51 8.41 -3.49 -14.99
N GLY A 52 7.26 -3.35 -14.33
CA GLY A 52 6.76 -4.31 -13.36
C GLY A 52 6.33 -5.62 -14.02
N VAL A 53 5.65 -6.45 -13.23
CA VAL A 53 5.11 -7.73 -13.70
C VAL A 53 3.67 -7.50 -14.16
N ASN A 54 3.39 -7.75 -15.44
CA ASN A 54 2.02 -7.95 -15.91
C ASN A 54 1.55 -9.31 -15.38
N TYR A 55 0.76 -9.29 -14.30
CA TYR A 55 0.40 -10.51 -13.59
C TYR A 55 -0.94 -11.08 -14.03
N THR A 56 -1.76 -10.31 -14.75
CA THR A 56 -2.97 -10.83 -15.38
C THR A 56 -3.44 -9.96 -16.53
N THR A 57 -4.08 -10.60 -17.50
CA THR A 57 -4.73 -9.94 -18.64
C THR A 57 -6.15 -10.49 -18.78
N VAL A 58 -7.14 -9.60 -18.77
CA VAL A 58 -8.55 -9.96 -18.88
C VAL A 58 -9.10 -9.43 -20.19
N ASN A 59 -9.79 -10.28 -20.97
CA ASN A 59 -10.41 -9.89 -22.24
C ASN A 59 -11.93 -10.00 -22.14
N ARG A 60 -12.65 -8.91 -22.46
CA ARG A 60 -14.11 -8.80 -22.38
C ARG A 60 -14.65 -8.07 -23.61
N GLY A 61 -15.03 -8.84 -24.63
CA GLY A 61 -15.50 -8.25 -25.90
C GLY A 61 -14.37 -7.51 -26.62
N ASN A 62 -14.54 -6.21 -26.86
CA ASN A 62 -13.51 -5.35 -27.44
C ASN A 62 -12.60 -4.68 -26.38
N VAL A 63 -12.81 -4.98 -25.10
CA VAL A 63 -12.01 -4.47 -23.98
C VAL A 63 -10.92 -5.48 -23.62
N ARG A 64 -9.68 -5.01 -23.48
CA ARG A 64 -8.56 -5.75 -22.89
C ARG A 64 -8.02 -4.97 -21.71
N GLU A 65 -7.97 -5.62 -20.56
CA GLU A 65 -7.46 -5.08 -19.30
C GLU A 65 -6.11 -5.76 -19.00
N GLU A 66 -5.08 -4.97 -18.70
CA GLU A 66 -3.75 -5.48 -18.30
C GLU A 66 -3.36 -4.92 -16.95
N LEU A 67 -3.03 -5.80 -16.00
CA LEU A 67 -2.71 -5.38 -14.63
C LEU A 67 -1.24 -5.63 -14.30
N TYR A 68 -0.63 -4.60 -13.74
CA TYR A 68 0.79 -4.52 -13.43
C TYR A 68 0.99 -4.26 -11.94
N THR A 69 1.99 -4.90 -11.34
CA THR A 69 2.50 -4.55 -10.01
C THR A 69 3.95 -4.99 -9.84
N SER A 70 4.55 -4.76 -8.68
CA SER A 70 5.92 -5.19 -8.40
C SER A 70 6.01 -6.70 -8.17
N ARG A 71 7.16 -7.30 -8.52
CA ARG A 71 7.47 -8.69 -8.15
C ARG A 71 7.38 -8.90 -6.63
N GLU A 72 7.85 -7.93 -5.85
CA GLU A 72 7.81 -7.96 -4.39
C GLU A 72 6.38 -8.08 -3.84
N ALA A 73 5.42 -7.36 -4.42
CA ALA A 73 4.01 -7.46 -4.01
C ALA A 73 3.44 -8.86 -4.29
N ILE A 74 3.75 -9.43 -5.47
CA ILE A 74 3.31 -10.79 -5.83
C ILE A 74 3.94 -11.82 -4.89
N GLU A 75 5.25 -11.72 -4.61
CA GLU A 75 5.94 -12.62 -3.69
C GLU A 75 5.35 -12.54 -2.27
N ALA A 76 5.07 -11.34 -1.76
CA ALA A 76 4.42 -11.16 -0.46
C ALA A 76 3.06 -11.86 -0.42
N VAL A 77 2.21 -11.64 -1.43
CA VAL A 77 0.90 -12.28 -1.55
C VAL A 77 1.01 -13.81 -1.59
N GLN A 78 1.94 -14.35 -2.38
CA GLN A 78 2.16 -15.80 -2.51
C GLN A 78 2.66 -16.44 -1.20
N ASN A 79 3.43 -15.68 -0.41
CA ASN A 79 3.91 -16.11 0.90
C ASN A 79 2.86 -15.92 2.02
N GLY A 80 1.63 -15.48 1.69
CA GLY A 80 0.58 -15.20 2.66
C GLY A 80 0.89 -14.01 3.57
N GLN A 81 1.77 -13.11 3.13
CA GLN A 81 2.10 -11.87 3.82
C GLN A 81 1.14 -10.76 3.38
N SER A 82 1.00 -9.73 4.21
CA SER A 82 0.27 -8.52 3.81
C SER A 82 0.94 -7.85 2.62
N ILE A 83 0.14 -7.23 1.74
CA ILE A 83 0.68 -6.41 0.64
C ILE A 83 1.56 -5.30 1.24
N PRO A 84 2.83 -5.18 0.81
CA PRO A 84 3.77 -4.20 1.35
C PRO A 84 3.31 -2.75 1.18
N ASP A 85 3.75 -1.92 2.11
CA ASP A 85 3.66 -0.46 1.98
C ASP A 85 4.38 0.00 0.70
N GLY A 86 3.77 0.95 -0.02
CA GLY A 86 4.29 1.45 -1.29
C GLY A 86 4.01 0.57 -2.50
N THR A 87 3.18 -0.47 -2.35
CA THR A 87 2.69 -1.24 -3.50
C THR A 87 1.82 -0.34 -4.37
N ILE A 88 2.08 -0.40 -5.68
CA ILE A 88 1.27 0.22 -6.73
C ILE A 88 0.72 -0.89 -7.61
N ILE A 89 -0.58 -0.86 -7.87
CA ILE A 89 -1.23 -1.72 -8.86
C ILE A 89 -1.80 -0.80 -9.95
N THR A 90 -1.36 -1.04 -11.18
CA THR A 90 -1.79 -0.27 -12.36
C THR A 90 -2.60 -1.17 -13.27
N LEU A 91 -3.78 -0.72 -13.67
CA LEU A 91 -4.64 -1.35 -14.66
C LEU A 91 -4.66 -0.47 -15.92
N GLU A 92 -4.21 -1.00 -17.03
CA GLU A 92 -4.44 -0.42 -18.36
C GLU A 92 -5.72 -1.00 -18.97
N ILE A 93 -6.59 -0.13 -19.49
CA ILE A 93 -7.78 -0.54 -20.23
C ILE A 93 -7.63 -0.12 -21.68
N TYR A 94 -7.62 -1.11 -22.58
CA TYR A 94 -7.62 -0.92 -24.02
C TYR A 94 -9.03 -1.15 -24.57
N ARG A 95 -9.51 -0.25 -25.44
CA ARG A 95 -10.72 -0.45 -26.25
C ARG A 95 -10.36 -0.40 -27.73
N ASP A 96 -10.79 -1.40 -28.49
CA ASP A 96 -10.48 -1.51 -29.92
C ASP A 96 -8.96 -1.43 -30.25
N LYS A 97 -8.12 -1.84 -29.28
CA LYS A 97 -6.64 -1.84 -29.27
C LYS A 97 -5.96 -0.51 -28.92
N ASP A 98 -6.72 0.56 -28.75
CA ASP A 98 -6.18 1.83 -28.28
C ASP A 98 -6.24 1.87 -26.74
N LEU A 99 -5.20 2.41 -26.11
CA LEU A 99 -5.18 2.64 -24.66
C LEU A 99 -6.16 3.76 -24.34
N ASP A 100 -7.19 3.45 -23.57
CA ASP A 100 -8.31 4.36 -23.29
C ASP A 100 -8.19 4.98 -21.90
N GLU A 101 -7.99 4.15 -20.89
CA GLU A 101 -7.97 4.53 -19.47
C GLU A 101 -6.85 3.79 -18.73
N ILE A 102 -6.31 4.43 -17.68
CA ILE A 102 -5.35 3.83 -16.76
C ILE A 102 -5.84 4.07 -15.34
N PHE A 103 -6.08 3.01 -14.58
CA PHE A 103 -6.41 3.08 -13.16
C PHE A 103 -5.20 2.72 -12.32
N VAL A 104 -4.96 3.49 -11.27
CA VAL A 104 -3.88 3.28 -10.33
C VAL A 104 -4.47 3.21 -8.93
N MET A 105 -4.08 2.17 -8.19
CA MET A 105 -4.25 2.13 -6.74
C MET A 105 -2.89 2.01 -6.07
N GLU A 106 -2.68 2.80 -5.02
CA GLU A 106 -1.43 2.85 -4.29
C GLU A 106 -1.70 2.72 -2.79
N LYS A 107 -0.88 1.90 -2.13
CA LYS A 107 -0.96 1.66 -0.69
C LYS A 107 0.12 2.46 0.03
N ARG A 108 -0.26 3.33 0.97
CA ARG A 108 0.69 3.98 1.88
C ARG A 108 0.18 4.03 3.32
N ALA A 109 1.03 3.65 4.25
CA ALA A 109 0.75 3.61 5.67
C ALA A 109 0.21 4.95 6.17
N GLY A 110 -0.98 4.91 6.78
CA GLY A 110 -1.65 6.08 7.35
C GLY A 110 -2.53 6.86 6.37
N TRP A 111 -2.61 6.47 5.10
CA TRP A 111 -3.57 7.07 4.17
C TRP A 111 -5.02 6.79 4.55
N ALA A 112 -5.30 5.66 5.22
CA ALA A 112 -6.62 5.36 5.75
C ALA A 112 -7.17 6.45 6.69
N ASP A 113 -6.28 7.09 7.45
CA ASP A 113 -6.67 8.09 8.45
C ASP A 113 -7.10 9.43 7.83
N GLY A 114 -6.65 9.68 6.59
CA GLY A 114 -7.06 10.81 5.78
C GLY A 114 -8.46 10.68 5.16
N ASN A 115 -9.13 9.52 5.29
CA ASN A 115 -10.44 9.26 4.69
C ASN A 115 -11.58 9.11 5.74
N PRO A 116 -12.81 9.53 5.39
CA PRO A 116 -14.02 9.16 6.13
C PRO A 116 -14.14 7.63 6.25
N SER A 117 -14.70 7.12 7.35
CA SER A 117 -14.75 5.67 7.64
C SER A 117 -15.38 4.81 6.55
N GLU A 118 -16.37 5.35 5.83
CA GLU A 118 -17.07 4.66 4.73
C GLU A 118 -16.25 4.58 3.44
N MET A 119 -15.14 5.33 3.35
CA MET A 119 -14.18 5.32 2.24
C MET A 119 -12.78 4.88 2.70
N ARG A 120 -12.72 4.08 3.77
CA ARG A 120 -11.48 3.42 4.19
C ARG A 120 -11.38 2.06 3.53
N ASN A 121 -10.71 2.01 2.38
CA ASN A 121 -10.24 0.76 1.79
C ASN A 121 -8.86 0.42 2.33
N GLY A 122 -8.74 0.38 3.66
CA GLY A 122 -7.43 0.38 4.31
C GLY A 122 -6.60 1.60 3.90
N ASP A 123 -5.31 1.36 3.66
CA ASP A 123 -4.33 2.38 3.27
C ASP A 123 -4.26 2.62 1.75
N TRP A 124 -5.26 2.15 1.00
CA TRP A 124 -5.35 2.34 -0.45
C TRP A 124 -6.02 3.66 -0.83
N LEU A 125 -5.38 4.39 -1.74
CA LEU A 125 -5.99 5.48 -2.51
C LEU A 125 -5.99 5.14 -4.00
N TYR A 126 -6.79 5.88 -4.77
CA TYR A 126 -7.08 5.59 -6.17
C TYR A 126 -6.95 6.84 -7.03
N GLN A 127 -6.49 6.66 -8.27
CA GLN A 127 -6.51 7.69 -9.31
C GLN A 127 -6.73 7.05 -10.68
N GLU A 128 -7.53 7.71 -11.51
CA GLU A 128 -7.66 7.43 -12.95
C GLU A 128 -6.94 8.47 -13.81
N PHE A 129 -6.34 7.99 -14.89
CA PHE A 129 -5.70 8.77 -15.93
C PHE A 129 -6.29 8.39 -17.30
N ASN A 130 -6.35 9.36 -18.20
CA ASN A 130 -6.66 9.13 -19.61
C ASN A 130 -5.53 8.31 -20.28
N GLY A 131 -5.78 7.75 -21.46
CA GLY A 131 -4.75 7.05 -22.25
C GLY A 131 -3.52 7.90 -22.62
N ASP A 132 -3.61 9.23 -22.55
CA ASP A 132 -2.47 10.15 -22.70
C ASP A 132 -1.71 10.43 -21.39
N LYS A 133 -2.09 9.75 -20.30
CA LYS A 133 -1.53 9.82 -18.93
C LYS A 133 -1.88 11.09 -18.16
N SER A 134 -2.70 11.98 -18.72
CA SER A 134 -3.25 13.09 -17.94
C SER A 134 -4.31 12.60 -16.95
N VAL A 135 -4.42 13.23 -15.79
CA VAL A 135 -5.45 12.91 -14.79
C VAL A 135 -6.85 13.09 -15.40
N ASP A 136 -7.74 12.11 -15.23
CA ASP A 136 -9.14 12.27 -15.65
C ASP A 136 -10.00 12.87 -14.54
N TYR A 137 -10.20 14.18 -14.59
CA TYR A 137 -11.05 14.91 -13.64
C TYR A 137 -12.55 14.76 -13.92
N LYS A 138 -12.96 14.08 -15.00
CA LYS A 138 -14.38 13.74 -15.20
C LYS A 138 -14.80 12.58 -14.30
N GLU A 139 -13.84 11.79 -13.83
CA GLU A 139 -14.12 10.68 -12.94
C GLU A 139 -14.18 11.08 -11.46
N GLU A 140 -15.37 11.04 -10.88
CA GLU A 140 -15.91 9.95 -10.04
C GLU A 140 -15.03 9.14 -9.06
N ILE A 141 -13.90 9.59 -8.49
CA ILE A 141 -12.98 8.70 -7.72
C ILE A 141 -13.66 7.91 -6.57
N GLY A 142 -14.75 8.40 -5.99
CA GLY A 142 -15.56 7.67 -4.99
C GLY A 142 -16.06 6.29 -5.48
N ARG A 143 -16.23 6.09 -6.79
CA ARG A 143 -16.62 4.79 -7.36
C ARG A 143 -15.58 3.70 -7.11
N CYS A 144 -14.29 4.08 -7.12
CA CYS A 144 -13.18 3.16 -6.91
C CYS A 144 -13.23 2.60 -5.49
N PHE A 145 -13.44 3.49 -4.51
CA PHE A 145 -13.64 3.11 -3.12
C PHE A 145 -14.81 2.14 -2.96
N THR A 146 -15.97 2.49 -3.50
CA THR A 146 -17.20 1.68 -3.37
C THR A 146 -17.05 0.29 -4.00
N CYS A 147 -16.43 0.20 -5.18
CA CYS A 147 -16.23 -1.08 -5.86
C CYS A 147 -15.27 -1.99 -5.08
N HIS A 148 -14.15 -1.44 -4.60
CA HIS A 148 -13.12 -2.20 -3.90
C HIS A 148 -13.48 -2.52 -2.45
N ALA A 149 -14.40 -1.79 -1.81
CA ALA A 149 -14.82 -2.00 -0.42
C ALA A 149 -15.32 -3.43 -0.15
N ASN A 150 -15.93 -4.09 -1.15
CA ASN A 150 -16.43 -5.46 -1.03
C ASN A 150 -15.31 -6.52 -1.00
N GLN A 151 -14.05 -6.12 -1.23
CA GLN A 151 -12.87 -7.00 -1.22
C GLN A 151 -12.03 -6.87 0.06
N GLU A 152 -12.62 -6.46 1.19
CA GLU A 152 -11.90 -6.27 2.47
C GLU A 152 -11.05 -7.51 2.86
N ARG A 153 -11.53 -8.73 2.58
CA ARG A 153 -10.81 -9.98 2.88
C ARG A 153 -9.56 -10.20 2.05
N ASP A 154 -9.51 -9.57 0.88
CA ASP A 154 -8.42 -9.65 -0.09
C ASP A 154 -7.69 -8.30 -0.16
N ASP A 155 -7.59 -7.60 0.99
CA ASP A 155 -6.91 -6.31 1.14
C ASP A 155 -7.37 -5.28 0.11
N PHE A 156 -8.68 -5.29 -0.19
CA PHE A 156 -9.33 -4.42 -1.16
C PHE A 156 -8.86 -4.61 -2.61
N VAL A 157 -8.19 -5.72 -2.96
CA VAL A 157 -7.70 -6.00 -4.32
C VAL A 157 -8.57 -7.05 -5.00
N ASN A 158 -9.28 -6.65 -6.07
CA ASN A 158 -10.16 -7.54 -6.84
C ASN A 158 -9.43 -8.70 -7.53
N THR A 159 -8.12 -8.57 -7.75
CA THR A 159 -7.28 -9.52 -8.50
C THR A 159 -6.25 -10.22 -7.60
N MET A 160 -6.58 -10.35 -6.32
CA MET A 160 -5.72 -11.00 -5.33
C MET A 160 -5.43 -12.47 -5.70
N ASP A 161 -6.41 -13.20 -6.23
CA ASP A 161 -6.23 -14.60 -6.62
C ASP A 161 -5.31 -14.77 -7.84
N GLU A 162 -5.30 -13.81 -8.76
CA GLU A 162 -4.35 -13.75 -9.87
C GLU A 162 -2.91 -13.56 -9.37
N MET A 163 -2.68 -12.70 -8.36
CA MET A 163 -1.36 -12.59 -7.73
C MET A 163 -0.95 -13.89 -7.02
N LYS A 164 -1.87 -14.52 -6.26
CA LYS A 164 -1.60 -15.79 -5.56
C LYS A 164 -1.22 -16.92 -6.52
N SER A 165 -1.79 -16.94 -7.72
CA SER A 165 -1.59 -18.00 -8.72
C SER A 165 -0.56 -17.67 -9.80
N PHE A 166 -0.01 -16.45 -9.81
CA PHE A 166 0.93 -16.01 -10.83
C PHE A 166 2.22 -16.85 -10.83
N ASP A 167 2.67 -17.30 -12.00
CA ASP A 167 3.97 -17.95 -12.12
C ASP A 167 5.06 -16.88 -12.31
N LEU A 168 5.77 -16.55 -11.22
CA LEU A 168 6.89 -15.61 -11.25
C LEU A 168 8.08 -16.10 -12.10
N GLY A 169 8.06 -17.36 -12.53
CA GLY A 169 9.17 -18.06 -13.13
C GLY A 169 10.31 -18.24 -12.13
N GLU A 170 11.05 -19.34 -12.26
CA GLU A 170 12.33 -19.48 -11.56
C GLU A 170 13.32 -18.48 -12.16
N PHE A 171 13.47 -17.31 -11.54
CA PHE A 171 14.65 -16.47 -11.76
C PHE A 171 15.82 -17.02 -10.91
N THR A 172 15.99 -18.34 -10.87
CA THR A 172 17.27 -18.91 -10.45
C THR A 172 18.23 -18.71 -11.61
N GLY A 173 19.21 -17.84 -11.43
CA GLY A 173 20.31 -17.70 -12.36
C GLY A 173 20.83 -19.08 -12.76
N SER A 174 20.75 -19.35 -14.06
CA SER A 174 21.35 -20.44 -14.82
C SER A 174 22.27 -21.37 -14.01
N LYS A 175 21.79 -22.58 -13.77
CA LYS A 175 22.63 -23.74 -13.49
C LYS A 175 22.49 -24.76 -14.61
N ASP A 176 22.51 -24.29 -15.85
CA ASP A 176 22.68 -25.16 -17.01
C ASP A 176 24.16 -25.28 -17.33
N GLY A 177 24.70 -26.45 -17.00
CA GLY A 177 26.05 -26.85 -17.31
C GLY A 177 26.28 -26.88 -18.83
N ASN A 178 27.53 -26.59 -19.19
CA ASN A 178 28.13 -26.73 -20.51
C ASN A 178 27.99 -25.52 -21.46
N THR A 179 28.74 -24.46 -21.17
CA THR A 179 29.65 -23.84 -22.16
C THR A 179 30.70 -23.00 -21.42
N GLY A 180 31.92 -23.02 -21.94
CA GLY A 180 33.14 -22.63 -21.22
C GLY A 180 33.16 -21.22 -20.64
N SER A 181 33.69 -21.17 -19.40
CA SER A 181 34.15 -20.00 -18.66
C SER A 181 34.89 -18.99 -19.54
N GLN A 182 34.35 -17.76 -19.62
CA GLN A 182 35.12 -16.52 -19.74
C GLN A 182 34.39 -15.41 -18.98
N ILE A 183 34.42 -15.48 -17.64
CA ILE A 183 34.30 -14.25 -16.83
C ILE A 183 35.68 -13.62 -16.84
N ALA A 184 35.84 -12.57 -17.64
CA ALA A 184 36.99 -11.67 -17.53
C ALA A 184 37.01 -11.10 -16.11
N GLY A 185 38.09 -11.39 -15.38
CA GLY A 185 38.31 -10.85 -14.04
C GLY A 185 38.38 -9.33 -14.09
N ILE A 186 37.58 -8.68 -13.26
CA ILE A 186 37.74 -7.24 -12.98
C ILE A 186 38.99 -7.10 -12.08
N PRO A 187 40.01 -6.32 -12.46
CA PRO A 187 41.21 -6.13 -11.65
C PRO A 187 40.90 -5.34 -10.37
N THR A 188 41.16 -5.91 -9.21
CA THR A 188 41.01 -5.26 -7.89
C THR A 188 42.26 -4.47 -7.51
N GLU A 189 42.73 -3.57 -8.38
CA GLU A 189 43.94 -2.78 -8.16
C GLU A 189 43.66 -1.43 -7.44
N HIS A 190 42.40 -1.15 -7.04
CA HIS A 190 42.03 0.17 -6.51
C HIS A 190 41.24 0.15 -5.19
N TRP A 191 41.39 -0.89 -4.38
CA TRP A 191 40.82 -0.91 -3.03
C TRP A 191 41.95 -0.86 -2.00
N GLU A 192 42.52 0.32 -1.79
CA GLU A 192 43.35 0.55 -0.60
C GLU A 192 42.43 0.80 0.61
N VAL A 193 42.30 -0.21 1.47
CA VAL A 193 41.71 -0.03 2.80
C VAL A 193 42.83 0.44 3.72
N LYS A 194 42.80 1.71 4.16
CA LYS A 194 43.71 2.17 5.21
C LYS A 194 43.22 1.66 6.56
N ALA A 195 44.02 0.82 7.19
CA ALA A 195 43.88 0.49 8.60
C ALA A 195 44.15 1.76 9.44
N ALA A 196 43.23 2.07 10.35
CA ALA A 196 43.39 3.12 11.33
C ALA A 196 43.94 2.51 12.62
N ASP A 197 45.23 2.75 12.89
CA ASP A 197 45.80 2.66 14.22
C ASP A 197 46.07 4.09 14.74
N ASP A 198 45.54 4.32 15.94
CA ASP A 198 45.94 5.25 17.00
C ASP A 198 46.16 6.75 16.70
N LEU A 199 45.29 7.58 17.29
CA LEU A 199 45.71 8.77 18.04
C LEU A 199 44.75 9.03 19.23
N GLU A 200 45.36 9.04 20.42
CA GLU A 200 44.85 9.55 21.68
C GLU A 200 44.28 10.97 21.60
N GLY A 201 43.23 11.21 22.39
CA GLY A 201 43.04 12.48 23.10
C GLY A 201 42.01 13.44 22.53
N SER A 202 40.78 13.41 23.06
CA SER A 202 40.21 14.55 23.79
C SER A 202 38.80 14.23 24.27
N GLN A 203 38.60 14.55 25.54
CA GLN A 203 37.39 14.51 26.34
C GLN A 203 36.20 15.28 25.75
N ASP A 204 35.01 14.89 26.21
CA ASP A 204 33.73 15.60 26.28
C ASP A 204 32.87 15.69 25.01
N ILE A 205 31.76 14.92 24.98
CA ILE A 205 30.38 15.43 25.21
C ILE A 205 29.37 14.26 25.12
N LEU A 206 28.77 13.94 26.29
CA LEU A 206 27.38 13.47 26.57
C LEU A 206 26.89 12.18 25.86
N HIS A 207 26.94 11.00 26.47
CA HIS A 207 26.03 10.47 27.52
C HIS A 207 24.54 10.41 27.12
N GLU A 208 24.16 9.69 26.06
CA GLU A 208 22.82 9.05 25.94
C GLU A 208 22.70 8.06 24.76
N SER A 209 23.40 6.92 24.76
CA SER A 209 23.11 5.86 23.75
C SER A 209 23.59 4.45 24.08
N ARG A 210 23.94 4.14 25.34
CA ARG A 210 24.55 2.85 25.71
C ARG A 210 23.61 1.81 26.31
N LEU A 211 22.36 1.75 25.84
CA LEU A 211 21.40 0.71 26.27
C LEU A 211 20.78 -0.09 25.12
N MET A 212 21.26 0.03 23.89
CA MET A 212 20.68 -0.66 22.71
C MET A 212 21.70 -1.40 21.84
N GLU A 213 22.86 -1.75 22.39
CA GLU A 213 23.92 -2.49 21.65
C GLU A 213 24.23 -3.88 22.22
N GLU A 214 23.91 -4.16 23.49
CA GLU A 214 24.08 -5.51 24.05
C GLU A 214 22.93 -6.47 23.66
N GLU A 215 21.73 -5.98 23.34
CA GLU A 215 20.61 -6.85 22.95
C GLU A 215 20.71 -7.31 21.48
N LYS A 216 21.27 -6.47 20.59
CA LYS A 216 21.42 -6.81 19.16
C LYS A 216 22.48 -7.89 18.91
N SER A 217 23.57 -7.90 19.69
CA SER A 217 24.60 -8.94 19.54
C SER A 217 24.07 -10.33 19.91
N GLY A 218 23.19 -10.41 20.93
CA GLY A 218 22.52 -11.65 21.31
C GLY A 218 21.57 -12.20 20.25
N ILE A 219 20.84 -11.32 19.55
CA ILE A 219 19.90 -11.72 18.50
C ILE A 219 20.65 -12.28 17.27
N ILE A 220 21.73 -11.63 16.84
CA ILE A 220 22.52 -12.09 15.69
C ILE A 220 23.15 -13.46 15.97
N GLN A 221 23.67 -13.66 17.19
CA GLN A 221 24.29 -14.93 17.57
C GLN A 221 23.25 -16.06 17.69
N LYS A 222 22.03 -15.74 18.14
CA LYS A 222 20.90 -16.67 18.21
C LYS A 222 20.39 -17.09 16.82
N VAL A 223 20.31 -16.15 15.88
CA VAL A 223 19.94 -16.42 14.48
C VAL A 223 20.98 -17.31 13.79
N LEU A 224 22.27 -17.03 13.97
CA LEU A 224 23.35 -17.85 13.41
C LEU A 224 23.35 -19.29 13.95
N LEU A 225 23.07 -19.49 15.24
CA LEU A 225 22.94 -20.82 15.85
C LEU A 225 21.71 -21.59 15.32
N MET A 226 20.58 -20.90 15.09
CA MET A 226 19.36 -21.52 14.57
C MET A 226 19.52 -22.00 13.11
N VAL A 227 20.23 -21.23 12.29
CA VAL A 227 20.54 -21.60 10.89
C VAL A 227 21.53 -22.78 10.82
N HIS A 228 22.45 -22.88 11.78
CA HIS A 228 23.42 -23.99 11.80
C HIS A 228 22.80 -25.31 12.25
N TYR A 229 21.80 -25.28 13.14
CA TYR A 229 21.17 -26.50 13.68
C TYR A 229 20.09 -27.12 12.77
N ASN A 230 19.47 -26.33 11.86
CA ASN A 230 18.46 -26.81 10.92
C ASN A 230 19.04 -27.47 9.64
N LYS A 231 20.34 -27.78 9.62
CA LYS A 231 20.99 -28.51 8.51
C LYS A 231 21.28 -29.99 8.81
N GLU A 232 20.93 -30.48 9.99
CA GLU A 232 21.08 -31.91 10.35
C GLU A 232 19.75 -32.52 10.85
N THR A 233 18.76 -32.61 9.96
CA THR A 233 17.67 -33.60 9.97
C THR A 233 17.18 -33.79 8.54
#